data_AF-A0A8W8M5E1-F1
#
_entry.id   AF-A0A8W8M5E1-F1
#
_cell.length_a   1.000
_cell.length_b   1.000
_cell.length_c   1.000
_cell.angle_alpha   90.00
_cell.angle_beta   90.00
_cell.angle_gamma   90.00
#
_symmetry.space_group_name_H-M   'P 1'
#
loop_
_entity.id
_entity.type
_entity.pdbx_description
1 polymer ?
#
loop_
_entity_poly.entity_id
_entity_poly.type
_entity_poly.pdbx_seq_one_letter_code
_entity_poly.pdbx_strand_id
1 'polypeptide(L)'
;MEKKIMLTYLCVILLAIMIPTCQGKFCTKRWHYYAAQNYCTWYTVAWVVWCTHTAYRRIVVYELGKVCCPGFTGKDCSTPICRKPCKTGYDCTSPDECTPNPNSIASVSNGNSNETVNNIITNSTESKVEVN
;
A
#
# COMPACT_ATOMS: atom_id res chain seq x y z
N MET A 1 0.11 17.36 43.11
CA MET A 1 0.20 16.33 42.06
C MET A 1 1.52 15.61 42.22
N GLU A 2 1.48 14.37 42.70
CA GLU A 2 2.66 13.62 43.13
C GLU A 2 3.59 13.32 41.95
N LYS A 3 4.90 13.56 42.11
CA LYS A 3 5.92 13.32 41.07
C LYS A 3 5.84 11.92 40.45
N LYS A 4 5.34 10.93 41.21
CA LYS A 4 5.09 9.56 40.75
C LYS A 4 4.01 9.50 39.68
N ILE A 5 2.94 10.28 39.80
CA ILE A 5 1.86 10.37 38.82
C ILE A 5 2.36 11.03 37.52
N MET A 6 3.22 12.05 37.61
CA MET A 6 3.84 12.65 36.42
C MET A 6 4.80 11.69 35.71
N LEU A 7 5.58 10.91 36.46
CA LEU A 7 6.50 9.93 35.90
C LEU A 7 5.78 8.75 35.24
N THR A 8 4.67 8.29 35.81
CA THR A 8 3.85 7.24 35.18
C THR A 8 3.19 7.74 33.90
N TYR A 9 2.66 8.96 33.86
CA TYR A 9 2.12 9.54 32.62
C TYR A 9 3.19 9.67 31.53
N LEU A 10 4.40 10.11 31.87
CA LEU A 10 5.50 10.19 30.92
C LEU A 10 5.88 8.81 30.35
N CYS A 11 5.98 7.78 31.20
CA CYS A 11 6.25 6.40 30.76
C CYS A 11 5.14 5.86 29.84
N VAL A 12 3.87 6.11 30.16
CA VAL A 12 2.74 5.65 29.34
C VAL A 12 2.73 6.34 27.97
N ILE A 13 3.03 7.65 27.92
CA ILE A 13 3.16 8.40 26.67
C ILE A 13 4.32 7.85 25.83
N LEU A 14 5.49 7.61 26.44
CA LEU A 14 6.64 7.03 25.74
C LEU A 14 6.35 5.63 25.18
N LEU A 15 5.64 4.78 25.93
CA LEU A 15 5.22 3.46 25.47
C LEU A 15 4.21 3.55 24.32
N ALA A 16 3.31 4.54 24.33
CA ALA A 16 2.36 4.76 23.25
C ALA A 16 3.01 5.25 21.94
N ILE A 17 4.09 6.05 22.02
CA ILE A 17 4.84 6.54 20.85
C ILE A 17 5.69 5.42 20.21
N MET A 18 6.07 4.40 20.99
CA MET A 18 6.84 3.25 20.49
C MET A 18 5.97 2.18 19.81
N ILE A 19 4.64 2.33 19.80
CA ILE A 19 3.78 1.48 18.97
C ILE A 19 3.99 1.95 17.53
N PRO A 20 4.63 1.16 16.65
CA PRO A 20 4.66 1.51 15.24
C PRO A 20 3.21 1.59 14.79
N THR A 21 2.75 2.80 14.50
CA THR A 21 1.47 2.99 13.85
C THR A 21 1.56 2.15 12.58
N CYS A 22 0.75 1.10 12.49
CA CYS A 22 0.68 0.24 11.33
C CYS A 22 0.07 1.06 10.20
N GLN A 23 0.87 1.98 9.64
CA GLN A 23 0.48 2.82 8.54
C GLN A 23 0.71 2.04 7.26
N GLY A 24 -0.38 1.51 6.74
CA GLY A 24 -0.65 1.67 5.32
C GLY A 24 -0.15 0.56 4.41
N LYS A 25 -0.41 0.84 3.13
CA LYS A 25 -0.35 0.09 1.85
C LYS A 25 0.89 -0.79 1.59
N PHE A 26 1.75 -0.99 2.57
CA PHE A 26 2.92 -1.86 2.53
C PHE A 26 2.63 -3.20 3.22
N CYS A 27 3.01 -4.27 2.55
CA CYS A 27 2.90 -5.62 3.01
C CYS A 27 4.32 -6.24 3.11
N THR A 28 4.52 -7.13 4.07
CA THR A 28 5.74 -7.95 4.13
C THR A 28 5.59 -9.14 3.18
N LYS A 29 6.57 -9.32 2.28
CA LYS A 29 6.62 -10.47 1.39
C LYS A 29 7.87 -11.29 1.69
N ARG A 30 7.67 -12.61 1.80
CA ARG A 30 8.73 -13.58 1.99
C ARG A 30 9.20 -14.07 0.63
N TRP A 31 10.47 -13.85 0.33
CA TRP A 31 11.15 -14.41 -0.83
C TRP A 31 12.02 -15.58 -0.38
N HIS A 32 12.27 -16.52 -1.29
CA HIS A 32 13.24 -17.57 -1.05
C HIS A 32 14.17 -17.70 -2.25
N TYR A 33 15.44 -17.91 -1.98
CA TYR A 33 16.44 -18.22 -2.99
C TYR A 33 17.29 -19.40 -2.54
N TYR A 34 17.86 -20.09 -3.51
CA TYR A 34 18.72 -21.23 -3.25
C TYR A 34 20.16 -20.78 -3.16
N ALA A 35 20.85 -21.18 -2.10
CA ALA A 35 22.27 -20.91 -1.90
C ALA A 35 23.02 -22.21 -1.60
N ALA A 36 24.33 -22.21 -1.82
CA ALA A 36 25.20 -23.32 -1.44
C ALA A 36 25.86 -23.00 -0.09
N GLN A 37 25.68 -23.89 0.88
CA GLN A 37 26.37 -23.81 2.18
C GLN A 37 27.51 -24.82 2.20
N ASN A 38 28.73 -24.33 2.41
CA ASN A 38 29.88 -25.18 2.72
C ASN A 38 29.74 -25.71 4.15
N TYR A 39 29.95 -27.01 4.34
CA TYR A 39 30.00 -27.63 5.65
C TYR A 39 31.06 -28.73 5.69
N CYS A 40 31.53 -29.03 6.90
CA CYS A 40 32.51 -30.07 7.16
C CYS A 40 31.85 -31.45 7.14
N THR A 41 32.42 -32.37 6.38
CA THR A 41 31.96 -33.77 6.36
C THR A 41 32.79 -34.66 7.26
N TRP A 42 34.01 -34.24 7.62
CA TRP A 42 34.91 -34.98 8.50
C TRP A 42 35.74 -34.05 9.37
N TYR A 43 35.91 -34.43 10.64
CA TYR A 43 36.77 -33.75 11.59
C TYR A 43 37.85 -34.70 12.07
N THR A 44 39.11 -34.29 12.04
CA THR A 44 40.20 -35.07 12.62
C THR A 44 40.41 -34.65 14.06
N VAL A 45 40.18 -35.58 14.99
CA VAL A 45 40.47 -35.51 16.43
C VAL A 45 39.41 -34.76 17.26
N ALA A 46 38.84 -35.46 18.26
CA ALA A 46 37.77 -34.97 19.14
C ALA A 46 38.16 -33.76 20.03
N TRP A 47 39.46 -33.44 20.11
CA TRP A 47 40.04 -32.43 21.00
C TRP A 47 40.51 -31.16 20.27
N VAL A 48 40.68 -31.24 18.94
CA VAL A 48 40.99 -30.09 18.10
C VAL A 48 40.21 -30.23 16.79
N VAL A 49 39.13 -29.47 16.65
CA VAL A 49 38.17 -29.60 15.54
C VAL A 49 38.77 -29.02 14.26
N TRP A 50 39.69 -29.77 13.64
CA TRP A 50 40.19 -29.47 12.30
C TRP A 50 39.30 -30.13 11.27
N CYS A 51 38.74 -29.32 10.38
CA CYS A 51 37.92 -29.76 9.27
C CYS A 51 38.82 -30.13 8.10
N THR A 52 38.95 -31.43 7.81
CA THR A 52 39.83 -31.91 6.72
C THR A 52 39.10 -32.15 5.41
N HIS A 53 37.78 -32.36 5.49
CA HIS A 53 36.94 -32.51 4.30
C HIS A 53 35.74 -31.57 4.39
N THR A 54 35.51 -30.85 3.30
CA THR A 54 34.35 -30.00 3.12
C THR A 54 33.49 -30.51 1.97
N ALA A 55 32.19 -30.32 2.10
CA ALA A 55 31.24 -30.51 1.02
C ALA A 55 30.26 -29.35 0.98
N TYR A 56 29.48 -29.28 -0.09
CA TYR A 56 28.44 -28.28 -0.26
C TYR A 56 27.08 -28.94 -0.18
N ARG A 57 26.15 -28.31 0.53
CA ARG A 57 24.73 -28.64 0.46
C ARG A 57 23.93 -27.45 -0.03
N ARG A 58 22.85 -27.71 -0.74
CA ARG A 58 21.89 -26.69 -1.15
C ARG A 58 21.02 -26.33 0.05
N ILE A 59 20.94 -25.05 0.37
CA ILE A 59 20.04 -24.50 1.38
C ILE A 59 19.04 -23.55 0.74
N VAL A 60 17.92 -23.34 1.42
CA VAL A 60 16.93 -22.30 1.07
C VAL A 60 17.08 -21.16 2.05
N VAL A 61 17.42 -19.98 1.55
CA VAL A 61 17.49 -18.76 2.35
C VAL A 61 16.19 -17.99 2.16
N TYR A 62 15.60 -17.54 3.27
CA TYR A 62 14.39 -16.74 3.27
C TYR A 62 14.71 -15.29 3.61
N GLU A 63 14.21 -14.37 2.81
CA GLU A 63 14.39 -12.93 3.02
C GLU A 63 13.02 -12.25 3.13
N LEU A 64 12.90 -11.35 4.09
CA LEU A 64 11.70 -10.54 4.30
C LEU A 64 11.88 -9.18 3.64
N GLY A 65 11.09 -8.90 2.62
CA GLY A 65 11.07 -7.61 1.94
C GLY A 65 9.81 -6.82 2.26
N LYS A 66 9.94 -5.50 2.39
CA LYS A 66 8.80 -4.57 2.38
C LYS A 66 8.40 -4.35 0.92
N VAL A 67 7.15 -4.67 0.57
CA VAL A 67 6.60 -4.50 -0.78
C VAL A 67 5.24 -3.80 -0.72
N CYS A 68 4.73 -3.34 -1.85
CA CYS A 68 3.35 -2.90 -1.93
C CYS A 68 2.39 -4.07 -1.74
N CYS A 69 1.28 -3.82 -1.05
CA CYS A 69 0.21 -4.78 -0.97
C CYS A 69 -0.35 -5.08 -2.39
N PRO A 70 -0.95 -6.26 -2.60
CA PRO A 70 -1.51 -6.63 -3.89
C PRO A 70 -2.47 -5.56 -4.40
N GLY A 71 -2.29 -5.13 -5.65
CA GLY A 71 -3.12 -4.10 -6.26
C GLY A 71 -2.68 -2.65 -5.97
N PHE A 72 -1.52 -2.43 -5.34
CA PHE A 72 -0.91 -1.10 -5.20
C PHE A 72 0.47 -1.03 -5.86
N THR A 73 0.83 0.15 -6.34
CA THR A 73 2.10 0.46 -7.01
C THR A 73 2.60 1.87 -6.63
N GLY A 74 3.76 2.23 -7.14
CA GLY A 74 4.48 3.47 -6.84
C GLY A 74 5.47 3.32 -5.69
N LYS A 75 6.35 4.32 -5.54
CA LYS A 75 7.40 4.35 -4.52
C LYS A 75 6.85 4.20 -3.09
N ASP A 76 5.69 4.83 -2.86
CA ASP A 76 5.03 4.85 -1.56
C ASP A 76 3.81 3.93 -1.50
N CYS A 77 3.64 3.04 -2.50
CA CYS A 77 2.49 2.15 -2.66
C CYS A 77 1.14 2.89 -2.66
N SER A 78 1.14 4.18 -3.01
CA SER A 78 -0.05 5.03 -2.95
C SER A 78 -0.99 4.87 -4.14
N THR A 79 -0.50 4.37 -5.27
CA THR A 79 -1.25 4.29 -6.51
C THR A 79 -1.94 2.93 -6.61
N PRO A 80 -3.28 2.84 -6.64
CA PRO A 80 -3.98 1.58 -6.85
C PRO A 80 -3.84 1.11 -8.31
N ILE A 81 -3.93 -0.20 -8.52
CA ILE A 81 -3.91 -0.87 -9.82
C ILE A 81 -5.32 -1.42 -10.07
N CYS A 82 -5.92 -1.03 -11.19
CA CYS A 82 -7.14 -1.64 -11.71
C CYS A 82 -6.78 -2.59 -12.86
N ARG A 83 -7.12 -3.89 -12.75
CA ARG A 83 -6.78 -4.88 -13.79
C ARG A 83 -7.46 -4.60 -15.12
N LYS A 84 -8.67 -4.02 -15.08
CA LYS A 84 -9.37 -3.51 -16.25
C LYS A 84 -9.34 -1.98 -16.20
N PRO A 85 -9.09 -1.29 -17.32
CA PRO A 85 -9.20 0.16 -17.36
C PRO A 85 -10.62 0.58 -16.99
N CYS A 86 -10.74 1.59 -16.11
CA CYS A 86 -12.02 2.19 -15.77
C CYS A 86 -12.63 2.88 -16.99
N LYS A 87 -13.96 3.01 -17.01
CA LYS A 87 -14.68 3.73 -18.07
C LYS A 87 -14.27 5.21 -18.06
N THR A 88 -14.40 5.89 -19.19
CA THR A 88 -14.20 7.35 -19.28
C THR A 88 -15.03 8.05 -18.21
N GLY A 89 -14.36 8.84 -17.37
CA GLY A 89 -14.98 9.54 -16.24
C GLY A 89 -15.02 8.77 -14.93
N TYR A 90 -14.29 7.66 -14.82
CA TYR A 90 -14.09 6.94 -13.58
C TYR A 90 -12.59 6.82 -13.28
N ASP A 91 -12.23 7.03 -12.02
CA ASP A 91 -10.86 6.88 -11.53
C ASP A 91 -10.72 5.61 -10.68
N CYS A 92 -9.53 5.02 -10.74
CA CYS A 92 -9.16 3.89 -9.89
C CYS A 92 -8.78 4.43 -8.50
N THR A 93 -9.67 4.28 -7.52
CA THR A 93 -9.43 4.75 -6.13
C THR A 93 -8.97 3.63 -5.20
N SER A 94 -9.24 2.38 -5.55
CA SER A 94 -8.92 1.18 -4.78
C SER A 94 -8.67 0.00 -5.75
N PRO A 95 -7.93 -1.06 -5.35
CA PRO A 95 -7.63 -2.18 -6.24
C PRO A 95 -8.90 -2.78 -6.87
N ASP A 96 -8.95 -2.77 -8.19
CA ASP A 96 -10.11 -3.20 -8.99
C ASP A 96 -11.44 -2.45 -8.71
N GLU A 97 -11.38 -1.27 -8.09
CA GLU A 97 -12.55 -0.44 -7.80
C GLU A 97 -12.48 0.90 -8.55
N CYS A 98 -13.49 1.15 -9.38
CA CYS A 98 -13.62 2.38 -10.17
C CYS A 98 -14.72 3.26 -9.55
N THR A 99 -14.40 4.49 -9.19
CA THR A 99 -15.36 5.48 -8.68
C THR A 99 -15.52 6.63 -9.68
N PRO A 100 -16.69 7.30 -9.74
CA PRO A 100 -16.89 8.43 -10.64
C PRO A 100 -15.87 9.54 -10.33
N ASN A 101 -15.18 10.02 -11.36
CA ASN A 101 -14.24 11.12 -11.24
C ASN A 101 -15.04 12.45 -11.18
N PRO A 102 -14.98 13.20 -10.07
CA PRO A 102 -15.74 14.46 -9.93
C PRO A 102 -15.30 15.55 -10.92
N ASN A 103 -14.11 15.43 -11.52
CA ASN A 103 -13.59 16.34 -12.52
C ASN A 103 -13.91 15.89 -13.96
N SER A 104 -14.51 14.71 -14.12
CA SER A 104 -14.96 14.26 -15.43
C SER A 104 -16.33 14.84 -15.74
N ILE A 105 -16.39 15.62 -16.81
CA ILE A 105 -17.59 16.34 -17.25
C ILE A 105 -18.72 15.38 -17.70
N ALA A 106 -18.50 14.05 -17.65
CA ALA A 106 -19.44 13.02 -18.07
C ALA A 106 -20.29 12.38 -16.94
N SER A 107 -20.06 12.71 -15.67
CA SER A 107 -20.91 12.25 -14.55
C SER A 107 -21.84 13.35 -14.02
N VAL A 108 -22.50 14.07 -14.92
CA VAL A 108 -23.81 14.66 -14.63
C VAL A 108 -24.84 13.75 -15.28
N SER A 109 -25.25 12.71 -14.57
CA SER A 109 -26.44 11.93 -14.90
C SER A 109 -27.00 11.26 -13.65
N ASN A 110 -27.92 12.00 -13.02
CA ASN A 110 -29.13 11.49 -12.40
C ASN A 110 -28.99 10.71 -11.08
N GLY A 111 -28.64 11.43 -10.02
CA GLY A 111 -29.02 11.10 -8.65
C GLY A 111 -29.77 12.29 -8.07
N ASN A 112 -31.05 12.09 -7.79
CA ASN A 112 -31.94 13.06 -7.17
C ASN A 112 -31.38 13.48 -5.80
N SER A 113 -30.74 14.64 -5.72
CA SER A 113 -30.61 15.42 -4.48
C SER A 113 -31.18 16.79 -4.76
N ASN A 114 -32.47 16.96 -4.45
CA ASN A 114 -33.04 18.26 -4.14
C ASN A 114 -32.13 18.93 -3.11
N GLU A 115 -31.29 19.88 -3.52
CA GLU A 115 -30.82 20.99 -2.69
C GLU A 115 -30.12 22.06 -3.54
N THR A 116 -30.92 23.08 -3.86
CA THR A 116 -30.51 24.49 -4.11
C THR A 116 -29.55 24.81 -5.26
N VAL A 117 -30.09 24.83 -6.49
CA VAL A 117 -29.56 25.69 -7.56
C VAL A 117 -30.20 27.08 -7.41
N ASN A 118 -29.58 27.94 -6.62
CA ASN A 118 -29.90 29.36 -6.61
C ASN A 118 -28.93 30.12 -7.52
N ASN A 119 -29.51 30.80 -8.52
CA ASN A 119 -29.02 31.98 -9.20
C ASN A 119 -27.71 31.89 -10.00
N ILE A 120 -27.83 31.64 -11.30
CA ILE A 120 -27.08 32.43 -12.29
C ILE A 120 -28.05 32.86 -13.39
N ILE A 121 -28.51 34.10 -13.25
CA ILE A 121 -29.13 34.89 -14.32
C ILE A 121 -28.08 35.05 -15.42
N THR A 122 -28.38 34.60 -16.64
CA THR A 122 -27.92 35.31 -17.84
C THR A 122 -29.00 35.24 -18.91
N ASN A 123 -29.64 36.40 -19.13
CA ASN A 123 -30.46 36.71 -20.28
C ASN A 123 -29.68 36.45 -21.58
N SER A 124 -30.27 35.76 -22.55
CA SER A 124 -30.28 36.18 -23.97
C SER A 124 -31.16 35.26 -24.82
N THR A 125 -32.37 35.77 -25.10
CA THR A 125 -33.09 35.73 -26.38
C THR A 125 -33.32 34.40 -27.11
N GLU A 126 -34.61 34.09 -27.30
CA GLU A 126 -35.13 33.17 -28.31
C GLU A 126 -34.49 33.39 -29.70
N SER A 127 -34.14 32.30 -30.36
CA SER A 127 -34.19 32.22 -31.81
C SER A 127 -34.53 30.79 -32.25
N LYS A 128 -35.77 30.65 -32.70
CA LYS A 128 -36.27 29.56 -33.52
C LYS A 128 -35.64 29.67 -34.91
N VAL A 129 -34.84 28.70 -35.35
CA VAL A 129 -34.59 28.45 -36.79
C VAL A 129 -34.39 26.94 -37.02
N GLU A 130 -35.26 26.43 -37.88
CA GLU A 130 -35.30 25.10 -38.51
C GLU A 130 -34.28 25.05 -39.67
N VAL A 131 -33.51 23.94 -39.81
CA VAL A 131 -32.78 23.66 -41.05
C VAL A 131 -32.73 22.14 -41.31
N ASN A 132 -33.55 21.75 -42.30
CA ASN A 132 -33.40 20.73 -43.36
C ASN A 132 -32.99 19.29 -43.00
#